data_AF-A0A974Z048-F1
#
_entry.id   AF-A0A974Z048-F1
#
_cell.length_a   1.000
_cell.length_b   1.000
_cell.length_c   1.000
_cell.angle_alpha   90.00
_cell.angle_beta   90.00
_cell.angle_gamma   90.00
#
_symmetry.space_group_name_H-M   'P 1'
#
loop_
_entity.id
_entity.type
_entity.pdbx_description
1 polymer ?
#
loop_
_entity_poly.entity_id
_entity_poly.type
_entity_poly.pdbx_seq_one_letter_code
_entity_poly.pdbx_strand_id
1 'polypeptide(L)'
;MVRDYGAGLTIDELIGMKAGDIVSLALPNERVFARVNAAAMILVNHDYAGYHLMELWGSGETIWMGVDQYDVIQVLPSGQIMPQKG
;
A
#
# COMPACT_ATOMS: atom_id res chain seq x y z
N MET A 1 -23.18 -12.39 -4.46
CA MET A 1 -23.07 -11.42 -5.56
C MET A 1 -21.63 -10.96 -5.60
N VAL A 2 -20.86 -11.38 -6.59
CA VAL A 2 -19.47 -10.90 -6.77
C VAL A 2 -19.56 -9.42 -7.11
N ARG A 3 -18.88 -8.55 -6.35
CA ARG A 3 -18.78 -7.14 -6.71
C ARG A 3 -17.93 -7.06 -7.98
N ASP A 4 -18.57 -6.71 -9.08
CA ASP A 4 -17.93 -6.39 -10.34
C ASP A 4 -17.41 -4.95 -10.24
N TYR A 5 -16.09 -4.78 -10.30
CA TYR A 5 -15.41 -3.48 -10.24
C TYR A 5 -15.02 -2.96 -11.63
N GLY A 6 -15.57 -3.52 -12.72
CA GLY A 6 -15.14 -3.21 -14.08
C GLY A 6 -14.01 -4.12 -14.54
N ALA A 7 -13.23 -3.69 -15.54
CA ALA A 7 -12.22 -4.47 -16.27
C ALA A 7 -10.99 -4.87 -15.41
N GLY A 8 -11.19 -5.52 -14.27
CA GLY A 8 -10.13 -5.95 -13.34
C GLY A 8 -9.50 -4.77 -12.59
N LEU A 9 -9.38 -4.90 -11.26
CA LEU A 9 -8.56 -3.97 -10.48
C LEU A 9 -7.11 -4.08 -10.95
N THR A 10 -6.50 -2.96 -11.30
CA THR A 10 -5.09 -2.84 -11.64
C THR A 10 -4.30 -2.28 -10.46
N ILE A 11 -2.99 -2.54 -10.43
CA ILE A 11 -2.12 -2.03 -9.36
C ILE A 11 -2.15 -0.50 -9.31
N ASP A 12 -2.22 0.14 -10.48
CA ASP A 12 -2.20 1.61 -10.60
C ASP A 12 -3.40 2.25 -9.89
N GLU A 13 -4.53 1.55 -9.77
CA GLU A 13 -5.71 2.04 -9.05
C GLU A 13 -5.53 2.02 -7.52
N LEU A 14 -4.51 1.32 -7.00
CA LEU A 14 -4.13 1.38 -5.58
C LEU A 14 -3.26 2.60 -5.26
N ILE A 15 -2.62 3.20 -6.27
CA ILE A 15 -1.82 4.42 -6.08
C ILE A 15 -2.74 5.55 -5.62
N GLY A 16 -2.32 6.25 -4.58
CA GLY A 16 -3.10 7.28 -3.91
C GLY A 16 -4.14 6.75 -2.91
N MET A 17 -4.29 5.43 -2.74
CA MET A 17 -5.15 4.88 -1.68
C MET A 17 -4.44 4.87 -0.32
N LYS A 18 -5.21 5.01 0.75
CA LYS A 18 -4.69 4.91 2.12
C LYS A 18 -4.39 3.46 2.48
N ALA A 19 -3.40 3.24 3.34
CA ALA A 19 -3.08 1.93 3.88
C ALA A 19 -4.30 1.25 4.52
N GLY A 20 -5.08 2.00 5.32
CA GLY A 20 -6.30 1.49 5.94
C GLY A 20 -7.38 1.06 4.92
N ASP A 21 -7.53 1.84 3.84
CA ASP A 21 -8.49 1.52 2.78
C ASP A 21 -8.07 0.25 2.04
N ILE A 22 -6.78 0.13 1.68
CA ILE A 22 -6.23 -1.04 0.99
C ILE A 22 -6.44 -2.32 1.81
N VAL A 23 -6.17 -2.28 3.13
CA VAL A 23 -6.39 -3.41 4.04
C VAL A 23 -7.85 -3.86 4.07
N SER A 24 -8.79 -2.93 3.90
CA SER A 24 -10.22 -3.22 3.91
C SER A 24 -10.75 -3.83 2.60
N LEU A 25 -9.96 -3.78 1.52
CA LEU A 25 -10.35 -4.31 0.21
C LEU A 25 -10.12 -5.82 0.10
N ALA A 26 -11.05 -6.50 -0.57
CA ALA A 26 -10.82 -7.83 -1.08
C ALA A 26 -10.05 -7.74 -2.41
N LEU A 27 -8.72 -7.79 -2.34
CA LEU A 27 -7.86 -7.71 -3.53
C LEU A 27 -7.76 -9.06 -4.26
N PRO A 28 -7.45 -9.05 -5.57
CA PRO A 28 -7.15 -10.27 -6.31
C PRO A 28 -6.03 -11.10 -5.65
N ASN A 29 -6.14 -12.43 -5.74
CA ASN A 29 -5.15 -13.35 -5.17
C ASN A 29 -3.92 -13.49 -6.08
N GLU A 30 -3.17 -12.40 -6.24
CA GLU A 30 -1.92 -12.39 -6.98
C GLU A 30 -0.78 -11.85 -6.11
N ARG A 31 0.45 -12.25 -6.43
CA ARG A 31 1.65 -11.93 -5.64
C ARG A 31 1.83 -10.43 -5.39
N VAL A 32 1.48 -9.61 -6.37
CA VAL A 32 1.67 -8.17 -6.32
C VAL A 32 0.68 -7.50 -5.34
N PHE A 33 -0.59 -7.88 -5.39
CA PHE A 33 -1.62 -7.43 -4.45
C PHE A 33 -1.34 -7.93 -3.03
N ALA A 34 -0.87 -9.17 -2.89
CA ALA A 34 -0.50 -9.71 -1.57
C ALA A 34 0.64 -8.91 -0.91
N ARG A 35 1.62 -8.43 -1.69
CA ARG A 35 2.72 -7.60 -1.19
C ARG A 35 2.23 -6.23 -0.74
N VAL A 36 1.42 -5.56 -1.56
CA VAL A 36 0.84 -4.25 -1.21
C VAL A 36 -0.03 -4.36 0.03
N ASN A 37 -0.87 -5.40 0.11
CA ASN A 37 -1.71 -5.65 1.29
C ASN A 37 -0.88 -5.92 2.56
N ALA A 38 0.21 -6.69 2.44
CA ALA A 38 1.09 -6.95 3.57
C ALA A 38 1.78 -5.66 4.07
N ALA A 39 2.27 -4.81 3.15
CA ALA A 39 2.84 -3.51 3.50
C ALA A 39 1.79 -2.60 4.16
N ALA A 40 0.57 -2.53 3.61
CA ALA A 40 -0.52 -1.77 4.16
C ALA A 40 -0.91 -2.24 5.58
N MET A 41 -0.96 -3.55 5.81
CA MET A 41 -1.19 -4.15 7.14
C MET A 41 -0.11 -3.75 8.14
N ILE A 42 1.16 -3.77 7.74
CA ILE A 42 2.28 -3.33 8.57
C ILE A 42 2.07 -1.86 8.95
N LEU A 43 1.76 -1.00 8.00
CA LEU A 43 1.52 0.42 8.28
C LEU A 43 0.33 0.65 9.23
N VAL A 44 -0.78 -0.04 9.02
CA VAL A 44 -1.95 0.03 9.91
C VAL A 44 -1.59 -0.38 11.34
N ASN A 45 -0.79 -1.44 11.51
CA ASN A 45 -0.34 -1.91 12.82
C ASN A 45 0.65 -0.95 13.52
N HIS A 46 1.20 0.02 12.79
CA HIS A 46 2.14 1.03 13.28
C HIS A 46 1.56 2.45 13.25
N ASP A 47 0.23 2.58 13.30
CA ASP A 47 -0.52 3.85 13.33
C ASP A 47 -0.39 4.72 12.05
N TYR A 48 0.09 4.16 10.94
CA TYR A 48 0.21 4.82 9.64
C TYR A 48 -0.98 4.54 8.70
N ALA A 49 -2.15 4.20 9.24
CA ALA A 49 -3.32 3.84 8.44
C ALA A 49 -3.76 4.93 7.44
N GLY A 50 -3.44 6.20 7.72
CA GLY A 50 -3.75 7.34 6.86
C GLY A 50 -2.73 7.63 5.74
N TYR A 51 -1.65 6.85 5.63
CA TYR A 51 -0.60 7.10 4.64
C TYR A 51 -1.05 6.61 3.27
N HIS A 52 -0.77 7.40 2.23
CA HIS A 52 -1.16 7.11 0.85
C HIS A 52 -0.05 6.33 0.15
N LEU A 53 -0.40 5.28 -0.59
CA LEU A 53 0.53 4.55 -1.46
C LEU A 53 0.97 5.45 -2.61
N MET A 54 2.26 5.72 -2.73
CA MET A 54 2.82 6.55 -3.80
C MET A 54 3.43 5.71 -4.91
N GLU A 55 4.15 4.64 -4.54
CA GLU A 55 4.88 3.81 -5.49
C GLU A 55 4.89 2.35 -5.05
N LEU A 56 4.86 1.45 -6.03
CA LEU A 56 5.14 0.03 -5.86
C LEU A 56 6.30 -0.36 -6.78
N TRP A 57 7.35 -0.93 -6.20
CA TRP A 57 8.54 -1.31 -6.94
C TRP A 57 8.54 -2.81 -7.27
N GLY A 58 9.14 -3.20 -8.40
CA GLY A 58 9.15 -4.59 -8.85
C GLY A 58 9.79 -5.58 -7.86
N SER A 59 10.75 -5.12 -7.06
CA SER A 59 11.39 -5.88 -5.99
C SER A 59 10.46 -6.12 -4.78
N GLY A 60 9.38 -5.34 -4.65
CA GLY A 60 8.33 -5.49 -3.63
C GLY A 60 8.36 -4.44 -2.54
N GLU A 61 9.26 -3.46 -2.61
CA GLU A 61 9.22 -2.25 -1.80
C GLU A 61 7.98 -1.43 -2.17
N THR A 62 7.45 -0.71 -1.18
CA THR A 62 6.38 0.28 -1.38
C THR A 62 6.77 1.59 -0.73
N ILE A 63 6.40 2.70 -1.36
CA ILE A 63 6.62 4.06 -0.86
C ILE A 63 5.27 4.64 -0.46
N TRP A 64 5.24 5.25 0.72
CA TRP A 64 4.02 5.79 1.31
C TRP A 64 4.26 7.20 1.82
N MET A 65 3.27 8.06 1.64
CA MET A 65 3.33 9.46 2.02
C MET A 65 2.30 9.77 3.11
N GLY A 66 2.77 10.43 4.16
CA GLY A 66 1.97 10.91 5.28
C GLY A 66 0.94 11.94 4.85
N VAL A 67 -0.01 12.20 5.74
CA VAL A 67 -1.11 13.14 5.50
C VAL A 67 -0.62 14.57 5.26
N ASP A 68 0.52 14.93 5.84
CA ASP A 68 1.16 16.24 5.70
C ASP A 68 2.00 16.38 4.41
N GLN A 69 2.15 15.30 3.63
CA GLN A 69 2.96 15.23 2.41
C GLN A 69 4.47 15.48 2.61
N TYR A 70 4.93 15.56 3.86
CA TYR A 70 6.34 15.76 4.19
C TYR A 70 6.98 14.51 4.77
N ASP A 71 6.20 13.65 5.43
CA ASP A 71 6.68 12.36 5.89
C ASP A 71 6.56 11.30 4.79
N VAL A 72 7.68 10.67 4.45
CA VAL A 72 7.74 9.60 3.46
C VAL A 72 8.38 8.39 4.09
N ILE A 73 7.71 7.25 3.98
CA ILE A 73 8.19 5.99 4.50
C ILE A 73 8.25 4.94 3.40
N GLN A 74 9.30 4.15 3.44
CA GLN A 74 9.48 2.99 2.59
C GLN A 74 9.21 1.74 3.42
N VAL A 75 8.40 0.82 2.90
CA VAL A 75 8.27 -0.52 3.46
C VAL A 75 9.03 -1.49 2.57
N LEU A 76 10.07 -2.11 3.11
CA LEU A 76 10.87 -3.11 2.40
C LEU A 76 10.12 -4.44 2.25
N PRO A 77 10.51 -5.33 1.32
CA PRO A 77 9.92 -6.67 1.20
C PRO A 77 10.01 -7.52 2.47
N SER A 78 10.95 -7.20 3.37
CA SER A 78 11.09 -7.82 4.68
C SER A 78 10.04 -7.37 5.70
N GLY A 79 9.27 -6.33 5.38
CA GLY A 79 8.33 -5.66 6.28
C GLY A 79 8.96 -4.58 7.16
N GLN A 80 10.25 -4.30 7.01
CA GLN A 80 10.90 -3.20 7.71
C GLN A 80 10.40 -1.85 7.18
N ILE A 81 10.02 -0.96 8.10
CA ILE A 81 9.67 0.44 7.80
C ILE A 81 10.95 1.29 7.88
N MET A 82 11.24 2.04 6.82
CA MET A 82 12.36 2.97 6.74
C MET A 82 11.84 4.38 6.46
N PRO A 83 12.05 5.36 7.34
CA PRO A 83 11.80 6.76 7.01
C PRO A 83 12.77 7.19 5.92
N GLN A 84 12.24 7.79 4.85
CA GLN A 84 13.03 8.44 3.82
C GLN A 84 13.33 9.86 4.31
N LYS A 85 14.61 10.18 4.52
CA LYS A 85 15.00 11.56 4.78
C LYS A 85 14.88 12.33 3.46
N GLY A 86 13.95 13.29 3.41
CA GLY A 86 13.87 14.29 2.34
C GLY A 86 15.08 15.21 2.31
#